data_AF-A0AA43Z8F1-F1
#
_entry.id   AF-A0AA43Z8F1-F1
#
_cell.length_a   1.000
_cell.length_b   1.000
_cell.length_c   1.000
_cell.angle_alpha   90.00
_cell.angle_beta   90.00
_cell.angle_gamma   90.00
#
_symmetry.space_group_name_H-M   'P 1'
#
loop_
_entity.id
_entity.type
_entity.pdbx_description
1 polymer ?
#
loop_
_entity_poly.entity_id
_entity_poly.type
_entity_poly.pdbx_seq_one_letter_code
_entity_poly.pdbx_strand_id
1 'polypeptide(L)' 'MSAHRSTDTALATRFRTERVCAVNHEFFFDTREGQLMGPYASREEALQGVQDYIRQCQARQSR' A
#
# COMPACT_ATOMS: atom_id res chain seq x y z
N MET A 1 -25.50 -18.59 -4.41
CA MET A 1 -24.39 -19.29 -3.74
C MET A 1 -23.42 -18.24 -3.21
N SER A 2 -23.49 -17.94 -1.93
CA SER A 2 -22.76 -16.85 -1.30
C SER A 2 -21.38 -17.36 -0.86
N ALA A 3 -20.30 -16.85 -1.47
CA ALA A 3 -18.94 -17.26 -1.16
C ALA A 3 -18.57 -16.85 0.27
N HIS A 4 -18.52 -17.84 1.16
CA HIS A 4 -18.25 -17.70 2.58
C HIS A 4 -16.73 -17.54 2.82
N ARG A 5 -16.22 -16.31 2.71
CA ARG A 5 -14.86 -15.95 3.18
C ARG A 5 -14.80 -15.82 4.71
N SER A 6 -15.36 -16.77 5.45
CA SER A 6 -15.40 -16.67 6.93
C SER A 6 -14.75 -17.85 7.65
N THR A 7 -14.11 -18.76 6.93
CA THR A 7 -13.48 -19.96 7.49
C THR A 7 -11.99 -20.10 7.14
N ASP A 8 -11.36 -19.04 6.60
CA ASP A 8 -9.91 -19.05 6.40
C ASP A 8 -9.21 -18.68 7.73
N THR A 9 -9.24 -19.62 8.66
CA THR A 9 -8.56 -19.57 9.98
C THR A 9 -7.12 -20.08 9.87
N ALA A 10 -6.65 -20.46 8.68
CA ALA A 10 -5.29 -20.90 8.47
C ALA A 10 -4.33 -19.70 8.57
N LEU A 11 -3.20 -19.90 9.27
CA LEU A 11 -2.08 -18.97 9.25
C LEU A 11 -1.48 -18.96 7.83
N ALA A 12 -2.07 -18.20 6.93
CA ALA A 12 -1.51 -17.97 5.61
C ALA A 12 -0.27 -17.08 5.73
N THR A 13 0.85 -17.53 5.19
CA THR A 13 2.04 -16.70 5.03
C THR A 13 1.69 -15.50 4.14
N ARG A 14 1.63 -14.31 4.73
CA ARG A 14 1.38 -13.08 3.97
C ARG A 14 2.67 -12.66 3.27
N PHE A 15 2.78 -12.95 1.97
CA PHE A 15 3.80 -12.36 1.12
C PHE A 15 3.41 -10.91 0.83
N ARG A 16 3.91 -9.98 1.66
CA ARG A 16 3.70 -8.56 1.42
C ARG A 16 4.75 -8.09 0.42
N THR A 17 4.39 -8.03 -0.85
CA THR A 17 5.20 -7.30 -1.83
C THR A 17 5.23 -5.83 -1.45
N GLU A 18 6.41 -5.21 -1.45
CA GLU A 18 6.52 -3.77 -1.25
C GLU A 18 5.85 -3.04 -2.41
N ARG A 19 5.04 -2.05 -2.08
CA ARG A 19 4.21 -1.29 -3.02
C ARG A 19 4.95 -0.15 -3.71
N VAL A 20 6.28 -0.26 -3.80
CA VAL A 20 7.16 0.78 -4.34
C VAL A 20 7.71 0.31 -5.69
N CYS A 21 7.55 1.12 -6.72
CA CYS A 21 8.08 0.86 -8.06
C CYS A 21 8.96 2.01 -8.53
N ALA A 22 9.88 1.71 -9.45
CA ALA A 22 10.73 2.71 -10.09
C ALA A 22 10.38 2.79 -11.58
N VAL A 23 10.16 3.99 -12.09
CA VAL A 23 9.86 4.27 -13.50
C VAL A 23 10.77 5.42 -13.93
N ASN A 24 11.57 5.23 -14.98
CA ASN A 24 12.45 6.27 -15.54
C ASN A 24 13.34 6.98 -14.50
N HIS A 25 13.90 6.24 -13.54
CA HIS A 25 14.72 6.75 -12.43
C HIS A 25 13.97 7.54 -11.35
N GLU A 26 12.64 7.59 -11.41
CA GLU A 26 11.78 8.14 -10.36
C GLU A 26 11.10 7.03 -9.58
N PHE A 27 10.81 7.28 -8.30
CA PHE A 27 10.14 6.32 -7.43
C PHE A 27 8.69 6.67 -7.21
N PHE A 28 7.85 5.64 -7.10
CA PHE A 28 6.42 5.77 -6.87
C PHE A 28 5.95 4.69 -5.91
N PHE A 29 4.77 4.88 -5.32
CA PHE A 29 4.06 3.78 -4.66
C PHE A 29 2.61 3.67 -5.11
N ASP A 30 2.05 2.45 -5.07
CA ASP A 30 0.64 2.21 -5.42
C ASP A 30 -0.27 2.17 -4.17
N THR A 31 -1.43 2.84 -4.25
CA THR A 31 -2.49 2.79 -3.22
C THR A 31 -3.44 1.63 -3.50
N ARG A 32 -4.24 1.19 -2.52
CA ARG A 32 -5.08 -0.02 -2.64
C ARG A 32 -6.16 0.13 -3.73
N GLU A 33 -6.47 1.37 -4.04
CA GLU A 33 -7.42 1.84 -5.03
C GLU A 33 -6.78 1.94 -6.43
N GLY A 34 -5.50 1.59 -6.57
CA GLY A 34 -4.76 1.61 -7.85
C GLY A 34 -4.16 2.97 -8.21
N GLN A 35 -4.13 3.93 -7.27
CA GLN A 35 -3.53 5.23 -7.52
C GLN A 35 -2.01 5.17 -7.38
N LEU A 36 -1.30 5.77 -8.32
CA LEU A 36 0.16 5.91 -8.25
C LEU A 36 0.51 7.24 -7.59
N MET A 37 1.29 7.19 -6.51
CA MET A 37 1.71 8.34 -5.72
C MET A 37 3.21 8.59 -5.94
N GLY A 38 3.59 9.86 -6.14
CA GLY A 38 4.93 10.28 -6.52
C GLY A 38 4.88 11.36 -7.63
N PRO A 39 5.97 11.61 -8.35
CA PRO A 39 7.29 10.96 -8.22
C PRO A 39 8.03 11.34 -6.94
N TYR A 40 8.94 10.46 -6.51
CA TYR A 40 9.89 10.66 -5.40
C TYR A 40 11.32 10.54 -5.92
N ALA A 41 12.25 11.31 -5.33
CA ALA A 41 13.64 11.35 -5.78
C ALA A 41 14.42 10.10 -5.35
N SER A 42 13.97 9.42 -4.29
CA SER A 42 14.58 8.21 -3.77
C SER A 42 13.53 7.19 -3.31
N ARG A 43 13.99 5.95 -3.14
CA ARG A 43 13.16 4.88 -2.59
C ARG A 43 12.73 5.17 -1.16
N GLU A 44 13.61 5.77 -0.38
CA GLU A 44 13.39 6.16 1.01
C GLU A 44 12.27 7.21 1.11
N GLU A 45 12.26 8.20 0.21
CA GLU A 45 11.19 9.18 0.14
C GLU A 45 9.84 8.55 -0.23
N ALA A 46 9.82 7.61 -1.17
CA ALA A 46 8.60 6.88 -1.52
C ALA A 46 8.07 6.07 -0.33
N LEU A 47 8.95 5.41 0.42
CA LEU A 47 8.57 4.68 1.64
C LEU A 47 8.03 5.62 2.73
N GLN A 48 8.60 6.80 2.90
CA GLN A 48 8.08 7.81 3.82
C GLN A 48 6.68 8.28 3.39
N GLY A 49 6.49 8.52 2.09
CA GLY A 49 5.20 8.84 1.49
C GLY A 49 4.12 7.78 1.76
N VAL A 50 4.48 6.49 1.70
CA VAL A 50 3.58 5.38 2.08
C VAL A 50 3.10 5.52 3.53
N GLN A 51 4.02 5.80 4.47
CA GLN A 51 3.66 5.94 5.89
C GLN A 51 2.73 7.12 6.12
N ASP A 52 3.01 8.26 5.48
CA ASP A 52 2.19 9.46 5.62
C ASP A 52 0.80 9.28 4.99
N TYR A 53 0.71 8.57 3.86
CA TYR A 53 -0.56 8.20 3.24
C TYR A 53 -1.40 7.29 4.17
N ILE A 54 -0.78 6.25 4.74
CA ILE A 54 -1.47 5.36 5.70
C ILE A 54 -1.98 6.15 6.90
N ARG A 55 -1.16 7.05 7.47
CA ARG A 55 -1.56 7.89 8.60
C ARG A 55 -2.78 8.76 8.25
N GLN A 56 -2.80 9.36 7.05
CA GLN A 56 -3.93 10.15 6.57
C GLN A 56 -5.20 9.30 6.39
N CYS A 57 -5.09 8.11 5.79
CA CYS A 57 -6.21 7.19 5.63
C CYS A 57 -6.80 6.77 6.99
N GLN A 58 -5.94 6.46 7.96
CA GLN A 58 -6.37 6.08 9.31
C GLN A 58 -7.07 7.25 10.02
N ALA A 59 -6.51 8.46 9.94
CA ALA A 59 -7.10 9.66 10.53
C ALA A 59 -8.48 10.00 9.92
N ARG A 60 -8.70 9.71 8.63
CA ARG A 60 -10.00 9.87 7.96
C ARG A 60 -11.03 8.83 8.40
N GLN A 61 -10.60 7.62 8.74
CA GLN A 61 -11.48 6.53 9.20
C GLN A 61 -11.89 6.68 10.67
N SER A 62 -11.10 7.38 11.48
CA SER A 62 -11.37 7.60 12.91
C SER A 62 -12.31 8.79 13.21
N ARG A 63 -12.95 9.37 12.19
CA ARG A 63 -13.95 10.44 12.31
C ARG A 63 -15.32 9.92 11.88
#